data_AF-A0A9D8IQS6-F1
#
_entry.id   AF-A0A9D8IQS6-F1
#
_cell.length_a   1.000
_cell.length_b   1.000
_cell.length_c   1.000
_cell.angle_alpha   90.00
_cell.angle_beta   90.00
_cell.angle_gamma   90.00
#
_symmetry.space_group_name_H-M   'P 1'
#
loop_
_entity.id
_entity.type
_entity.pdbx_description
1 polymer ?
#
loop_
_entity_poly.entity_id
_entity_poly.type
_entity_poly.pdbx_seq_one_letter_code
_entity_poly.pdbx_strand_id
1 'polypeptide(L)'
;GAARRGRTRRCAHAAAAALASALLFLASQSAAWWTMLRQHLAIDSSLYAWTFYVLTALHALHVLGGLPSLALVAVRARRGRYGPGADDGPVLAAMYWHALGAIWLALYATLWLGSLR
;
A
#
# COMPACT_ATOMS: atom_id res chain seq x y z
N GLY A 1 -24.27 7.53 -21.15
CA GLY A 1 -23.29 7.75 -22.22
C GLY A 1 -22.09 6.82 -22.09
N ALA A 2 -21.65 6.19 -23.19
CA ALA A 2 -20.55 5.23 -23.25
C ALA A 2 -19.24 5.74 -22.61
N ALA A 3 -18.95 7.04 -22.72
CA ALA A 3 -17.80 7.69 -22.09
C ALA A 3 -17.79 7.67 -20.55
N ARG A 4 -18.95 7.53 -19.89
CA ARG A 4 -19.02 7.35 -18.43
C ARG A 4 -18.68 5.93 -18.03
N ARG A 5 -19.26 4.94 -18.72
CA ARG A 5 -19.01 3.50 -18.48
C ARG A 5 -17.53 3.14 -18.67
N GLY A 6 -16.85 3.77 -19.62
CA GLY A 6 -15.40 3.61 -19.82
C GLY A 6 -14.58 4.12 -18.63
N ARG A 7 -14.92 5.27 -18.06
CA ARG A 7 -14.22 5.86 -16.91
C ARG A 7 -14.39 5.04 -15.63
N THR A 8 -15.60 4.59 -15.33
CA THR A 8 -15.86 3.75 -14.13
C THR A 8 -15.16 2.40 -14.23
N ARG A 9 -15.11 1.78 -15.41
CA ARG A 9 -14.33 0.55 -15.63
C ARG A 9 -12.84 0.77 -15.39
N ARG A 10 -12.25 1.85 -15.94
CA ARG A 10 -10.83 2.18 -15.69
C ARG A 10 -10.55 2.38 -14.20
N CYS A 11 -11.40 3.11 -13.48
CA CYS A 11 -11.29 3.29 -12.03
C CYS A 11 -11.35 1.95 -11.28
N ALA A 12 -12.27 1.07 -11.67
CA ALA A 12 -12.37 -0.27 -11.09
C ALA A 12 -11.12 -1.12 -11.31
N HIS A 13 -10.56 -1.09 -12.52
CA HIS A 13 -9.33 -1.81 -12.85
C HIS A 13 -8.13 -1.24 -12.11
N ALA A 14 -8.00 0.09 -12.04
CA ALA A 14 -6.92 0.75 -11.30
C ALA A 14 -6.97 0.42 -9.80
N ALA A 15 -8.14 0.51 -9.18
CA ALA A 15 -8.31 0.16 -7.77
C ALA A 15 -8.04 -1.33 -7.50
N ALA A 16 -8.47 -2.23 -8.40
CA ALA A 16 -8.19 -3.65 -8.29
C ALA A 16 -6.70 -3.98 -8.46
N ALA A 17 -6.02 -3.31 -9.40
CA ALA A 17 -4.58 -3.44 -9.59
C ALA A 17 -3.81 -2.95 -8.37
N ALA A 18 -4.18 -1.78 -7.83
CA ALA A 18 -3.59 -1.25 -6.60
C ALA A 18 -3.79 -2.21 -5.42
N LEU A 19 -4.97 -2.83 -5.30
CA LEU A 19 -5.25 -3.80 -4.25
C LEU A 19 -4.36 -5.05 -4.39
N ALA A 20 -4.21 -5.57 -5.60
CA ALA A 20 -3.32 -6.70 -5.88
C ALA A 20 -1.86 -6.36 -5.54
N SER A 21 -1.38 -5.18 -5.95
CA SER A 21 -0.04 -4.70 -5.62
C SER A 21 0.18 -4.55 -4.12
N ALA A 22 -0.82 -4.06 -3.38
CA ALA A 22 -0.75 -3.93 -1.92
C ALA A 22 -0.65 -5.29 -1.21
N LEU A 23 -1.41 -6.29 -1.68
CA LEU A 23 -1.32 -7.66 -1.16
C LEU A 23 0.03 -8.29 -1.47
N LEU A 24 0.54 -8.11 -2.70
CA LEU A 24 1.87 -8.57 -3.08
C LEU A 24 2.95 -7.92 -2.22
N PHE A 25 2.82 -6.61 -1.98
CA PHE A 25 3.72 -5.86 -1.12
C PHE A 25 3.75 -6.42 0.32
N LEU A 26 2.59 -6.69 0.91
CA LEU A 26 2.49 -7.27 2.26
C LEU A 26 3.10 -8.69 2.31
N ALA A 27 2.89 -9.49 1.27
CA ALA A 27 3.51 -10.81 1.15
C ALA A 27 5.03 -10.71 1.05
N SER A 28 5.56 -9.81 0.22
CA SER A 28 7.01 -9.60 0.09
C SER A 28 7.63 -9.06 1.39
N GLN A 29 6.95 -8.14 2.08
CA GLN A 29 7.40 -7.60 3.36
C GLN A 29 7.46 -8.69 4.44
N SER A 30 6.45 -9.55 4.49
CA SER A 30 6.39 -10.67 5.43
C SER A 30 7.50 -11.69 5.16
N ALA A 31 7.76 -12.01 3.88
CA ALA A 31 8.85 -12.89 3.49
C ALA A 31 10.24 -12.29 3.82
N ALA A 32 10.40 -10.97 3.69
CA ALA A 32 11.63 -10.27 4.06
C ALA A 32 11.90 -10.37 5.57
N TRP A 33 10.91 -10.07 6.42
CA TRP A 33 11.03 -10.24 7.88
C TRP A 33 11.33 -11.69 8.26
N TRP A 34 10.64 -12.65 7.64
CA TRP A 34 10.89 -14.07 7.88
C TRP A 34 12.34 -14.47 7.57
N THR A 35 12.88 -13.97 6.47
CA THR A 35 14.26 -14.25 6.06
C THR A 35 15.26 -13.63 7.04
N MET A 36 15.04 -12.38 7.46
CA MET A 36 15.91 -11.69 8.42
C MET A 36 15.92 -12.38 9.80
N LEU A 37 14.75 -12.80 10.29
CA LEU A 37 14.64 -13.55 11.55
C LEU A 37 15.41 -14.88 11.49
N ARG A 38 15.34 -15.60 10.36
CA ARG A 38 16.12 -16.84 10.17
C ARG A 38 17.62 -16.61 10.04
N GLN A 39 18.07 -15.41 9.69
CA GLN A 39 19.48 -15.02 9.61
C GLN A 39 20.01 -14.45 10.94
N HIS A 40 19.30 -14.64 12.05
CA HIS A 40 19.64 -14.15 13.38
C HIS A 40 19.73 -12.61 13.51
N LEU A 41 19.14 -11.85 12.59
CA LEU A 41 18.89 -10.41 12.78
C LEU A 41 17.65 -10.24 13.66
N ALA A 42 17.85 -10.51 14.96
CA ALA A 42 16.82 -10.33 15.97
C ALA A 42 16.44 -8.85 16.09
N ILE A 43 15.20 -8.59 16.50
CA ILE A 43 14.63 -7.23 16.59
C ILE A 43 15.47 -6.34 17.52
N ASP A 44 16.08 -6.91 18.54
CA ASP A 44 16.90 -6.27 19.59
C ASP A 44 18.42 -6.32 19.32
N SER A 45 18.84 -6.90 18.19
CA SER A 45 20.26 -7.06 17.85
C SER A 45 21.03 -5.73 17.72
N SER A 46 20.33 -4.65 17.35
CA SER A 46 20.87 -3.29 17.28
C SER A 46 19.76 -2.27 17.26
N LEU A 47 20.07 -1.01 17.60
CA LEU A 47 19.13 0.11 17.45
C LEU A 47 18.64 0.24 16.00
N TYR A 48 19.50 -0.04 15.02
CA TYR A 48 19.14 -0.03 13.61
C TYR A 48 18.09 -1.10 13.28
N ALA A 49 18.33 -2.35 13.69
CA ALA A 49 17.39 -3.45 13.48
C ALA A 49 16.04 -3.17 14.15
N TRP A 50 16.04 -2.69 15.39
CA TRP A 50 14.81 -2.34 16.11
C TRP A 50 14.02 -1.26 15.37
N THR A 51 14.69 -0.17 14.99
CA THR A 51 14.08 0.95 14.25
C THR A 51 13.52 0.48 12.91
N PHE A 52 14.26 -0.39 12.19
CA PHE A 52 13.82 -1.00 10.94
C PHE A 52 12.51 -1.79 11.13
N TYR A 53 12.47 -2.73 12.09
CA TYR A 53 11.28 -3.56 12.29
C TYR A 53 10.08 -2.73 12.74
N VAL A 54 10.25 -1.77 13.64
CA VAL A 54 9.15 -0.92 14.13
C VAL A 54 8.59 -0.03 13.02
N LEU A 55 9.44 0.68 12.27
CA LEU A 55 8.97 1.57 11.21
C LEU A 55 8.31 0.79 10.06
N THR A 56 8.89 -0.33 9.65
CA THR A 56 8.31 -1.17 8.60
C THR A 56 7.01 -1.85 9.06
N ALA A 57 6.92 -2.26 10.33
CA ALA A 57 5.69 -2.84 10.89
C ALA A 57 4.57 -1.82 11.00
N LEU A 58 4.87 -0.61 11.49
CA LEU A 58 3.90 0.48 11.53
C LEU A 58 3.39 0.81 10.13
N HIS A 59 4.29 0.87 9.14
CA HIS A 59 3.91 1.11 7.76
C HIS A 59 3.01 -0.02 7.20
N ALA A 60 3.39 -1.28 7.42
CA ALA A 60 2.58 -2.43 6.98
C ALA A 60 1.18 -2.41 7.61
N LEU A 61 1.06 -2.00 8.88
CA LEU A 61 -0.23 -1.81 9.56
C LEU A 61 -1.09 -0.74 8.86
N HIS A 62 -0.50 0.38 8.43
CA HIS A 62 -1.24 1.39 7.66
C HIS A 62 -1.70 0.86 6.30
N VAL A 63 -0.84 0.12 5.59
CA VAL A 63 -1.21 -0.53 4.32
C VAL A 63 -2.39 -1.50 4.52
N LEU A 64 -2.34 -2.34 5.56
CA LEU A 64 -3.43 -3.24 5.94
C LEU A 64 -4.73 -2.49 6.23
N GLY A 65 -4.67 -1.42 7.03
CA GLY A 65 -5.81 -0.54 7.33
C GLY A 65 -6.36 0.18 6.10
N GLY A 66 -5.52 0.39 5.08
CA GLY A 66 -5.87 0.97 3.79
C GLY A 66 -6.63 0.04 2.85
N LEU A 67 -6.43 -1.29 2.93
CA LEU A 67 -7.01 -2.26 1.99
C LEU A 67 -8.53 -2.14 1.78
N PRO A 68 -9.35 -1.93 2.84
CA PRO A 68 -10.79 -1.74 2.68
C PRO A 68 -11.17 -0.58 1.77
N SER A 69 -10.37 0.50 1.75
CA SER A 69 -10.62 1.66 0.88
C SER A 69 -10.51 1.30 -0.61
N LEU A 70 -9.50 0.53 -1.02
CA LEU A 70 -9.35 0.06 -2.41
C LEU A 70 -10.43 -0.95 -2.79
N ALA A 71 -10.72 -1.90 -1.91
CA ALA A 71 -11.77 -2.89 -2.13
C ALA A 71 -13.12 -2.19 -2.35
N LEU A 72 -13.44 -1.18 -1.52
CA LEU A 72 -14.67 -0.41 -1.62
C LEU A 72 -14.74 0.40 -2.93
N VAL A 73 -13.66 1.07 -3.31
CA VAL A 73 -13.59 1.82 -4.57
C VAL A 73 -13.72 0.88 -5.77
N ALA A 74 -13.03 -0.26 -5.77
CA ALA A 74 -13.12 -1.26 -6.83
C ALA A 74 -14.55 -1.79 -7.00
N VAL A 75 -15.22 -2.17 -5.90
CA VAL A 75 -16.60 -2.68 -5.93
C VAL A 75 -17.59 -1.61 -6.39
N ARG A 76 -17.53 -0.39 -5.84
CA ARG A 76 -18.43 0.70 -6.21
C ARG A 76 -18.23 1.15 -7.66
N ALA A 77 -16.99 1.15 -8.15
CA ALA A 77 -16.67 1.46 -9.54
C ALA A 77 -17.21 0.40 -10.51
N ARG A 78 -17.11 -0.90 -10.17
CA ARG A 78 -17.70 -2.00 -10.97
C ARG A 78 -19.21 -1.90 -11.05
N ARG A 79 -19.87 -1.48 -9.96
CA ARG A 79 -21.32 -1.26 -9.90
C ARG A 79 -21.78 0.04 -10.59
N GLY A 80 -20.86 0.82 -11.16
CA GLY A 80 -21.19 2.06 -11.87
C GLY A 80 -21.69 3.19 -10.96
N ARG A 81 -21.42 3.12 -9.65
CA ARG A 81 -21.98 4.06 -8.64
C ARG A 81 -21.34 5.45 -8.69
N TYR A 82 -20.22 5.63 -9.39
CA TYR A 82 -19.55 6.92 -9.53
C TYR A 82 -20.14 7.73 -10.70
N GLY A 83 -20.86 8.82 -10.36
CA GLY A 83 -21.67 9.64 -11.27
C GLY A 83 -21.13 11.07 -11.50
N PRO A 84 -21.88 11.94 -12.21
CA PRO A 84 -21.56 13.36 -12.39
C PRO A 84 -21.71 14.26 -11.16
N GLY A 85 -22.15 13.73 -10.02
CA GLY A 85 -21.97 14.39 -8.72
C GLY A 85 -20.62 13.95 -8.17
N ALA A 86 -19.82 14.89 -7.66
CA ALA A 86 -18.47 14.63 -7.16
C ALA A 86 -18.50 13.58 -6.03
N ASP A 87 -18.25 12.32 -6.37
CA ASP A 87 -17.89 11.32 -5.39
C ASP A 87 -16.40 11.48 -5.13
N ASP A 88 -16.04 12.12 -4.02
CA ASP A 88 -14.64 12.34 -3.65
C ASP A 88 -13.94 11.06 -3.18
N GLY A 89 -14.70 9.98 -2.94
CA GLY A 89 -14.19 8.71 -2.42
C GLY A 89 -13.00 8.11 -3.19
N PRO A 90 -13.04 7.97 -4.53
CA PRO A 90 -11.91 7.51 -5.31
C PRO A 90 -10.69 8.44 -5.25
N VAL A 91 -10.91 9.75 -5.16
CA VAL A 91 -9.83 10.75 -5.09
C VAL A 91 -9.14 10.67 -3.72
N LEU A 92 -9.91 10.64 -2.64
CA LEU A 92 -9.42 10.47 -1.27
C LEU A 92 -8.65 9.16 -1.12
N ALA A 93 -9.20 8.05 -1.65
CA ALA A 93 -8.50 6.77 -1.66
C ALA A 93 -7.20 6.88 -2.45
N ALA A 94 -7.21 7.44 -3.66
CA ALA A 94 -6.00 7.61 -4.44
C ALA A 94 -4.95 8.45 -3.69
N MET A 95 -5.31 9.57 -3.09
CA MET A 95 -4.40 10.41 -2.32
C MET A 95 -3.78 9.65 -1.14
N TYR A 96 -4.60 8.92 -0.38
CA TYR A 96 -4.14 8.07 0.72
C TYR A 96 -3.09 7.05 0.25
N TRP A 97 -3.38 6.33 -0.84
CA TRP A 97 -2.47 5.31 -1.37
C TRP A 97 -1.18 5.87 -1.96
N HIS A 98 -1.24 7.03 -2.62
CA HIS A 98 -0.02 7.70 -3.10
C HIS A 98 0.84 8.19 -1.91
N ALA A 99 0.24 8.71 -0.84
CA ALA A 99 0.96 9.11 0.36
C ALA A 99 1.65 7.92 1.03
N LEU A 100 0.96 6.78 1.16
CA LEU A 100 1.55 5.54 1.67
C LEU A 100 2.75 5.10 0.79
N GLY A 101 2.60 5.10 -0.53
CA GLY A 101 3.69 4.76 -1.45
C GLY A 101 4.90 5.68 -1.34
N ALA A 102 4.68 6.99 -1.22
CA ALA A 102 5.75 7.99 -1.06
C ALA A 102 6.52 7.79 0.26
N ILE A 103 5.80 7.56 1.37
CA ILE A 103 6.41 7.26 2.67
C ILE A 103 7.23 5.98 2.60
N TRP A 104 6.70 4.94 1.92
CA TRP A 104 7.43 3.69 1.77
C TRP A 104 8.73 3.86 1.00
N LEU A 105 8.72 4.62 -0.11
CA LEU A 105 9.93 4.89 -0.88
C LEU A 105 10.98 5.64 -0.04
N ALA A 106 10.56 6.59 0.79
CA ALA A 106 11.45 7.30 1.70
C ALA A 106 12.04 6.38 2.78
N LEU A 107 11.22 5.50 3.37
CA LEU A 107 11.69 4.48 4.32
C LEU A 107 12.70 3.55 3.64
N TYR A 108 12.34 2.97 2.48
CA TYR A 108 13.22 2.08 1.73
C TYR A 108 14.56 2.76 1.39
N ALA A 109 14.56 3.99 0.92
CA ALA A 109 15.78 4.74 0.61
C ALA A 109 16.66 4.95 1.85
N THR A 110 16.06 5.32 2.98
CA THR A 110 16.78 5.56 4.24
C THR A 110 17.39 4.27 4.78
N LEU A 111 16.65 3.17 4.71
CA LEU A 111 17.09 1.84 5.14
C LEU A 111 18.16 1.28 4.20
N TRP A 112 17.99 1.44 2.88
CA TRP A 112 18.99 1.03 1.91
C TRP A 112 20.31 1.78 2.12
N LEU A 113 20.26 3.11 2.31
CA LEU A 113 21.44 3.90 2.65
C LEU A 113 22.04 3.52 4.01
N GLY A 114 21.22 3.08 4.96
CA GLY A 114 21.65 2.55 6.25
C GLY A 114 22.41 1.23 6.14
N SER A 115 21.98 0.35 5.24
CA SER A 115 22.61 -0.97 5.01
C SER A 115 23.96 -0.93 4.30
N LEU A 116 24.34 0.21 3.72
CA LEU A 116 25.62 0.40 3.03
C LEU A 116 26.76 0.81 3.97
N ARG A 117 26.50 0.88 5.27
CA ARG A 117 27.41 1.35 6.33
C ARG A 117 27.77 0.18 7.23
#